data_AF-A0A0R3VVG1-F1
#
_entry.id   AF-A0A0R3VVG1-F1
#
_cell.length_a   1.000
_cell.length_b   1.000
_cell.length_c   1.000
_cell.angle_alpha   90.00
_cell.angle_beta   90.00
_cell.angle_gamma   90.00
#
_symmetry.space_group_name_H-M   'P 1'
#
loop_
_entity.id
_entity.type
_entity.pdbx_description
1 polymer ?
#
loop_
_entity_poly.entity_id
_entity_poly.type
_entity_poly.pdbx_seq_one_letter_code
_entity_poly.pdbx_strand_id
1 'polypeptide(L)'
;MWRGYAYAVLMFLTAFIQSLVLHQYFRKQTLVGMDMRTVIISAVYRKSLRLSAAARCGSTTGEITNLMSIDAQRFFMLMLNIHVLWSAPLQVTVAIYLLWEELGPSVLAGVTLLLIMIPINIMVAKKSKALQVVCFSLSSVLHRLGSM
;
A
#
# COMPACT_ATOMS: atom_id res chain seq x y z
N MET A 1 25.56 4.68 38.15
CA MET A 1 24.14 4.26 38.31
C MET A 1 23.17 5.17 37.55
N TRP A 2 23.28 6.50 37.62
CA TRP A 2 22.42 7.47 36.90
C TRP A 2 22.39 7.34 35.36
N ARG A 3 23.50 6.96 34.71
CA ARG A 3 23.57 6.77 33.25
C ARG A 3 22.60 5.73 32.70
N GLY A 4 22.37 4.63 33.43
CA GLY A 4 21.44 3.59 33.00
C GLY A 4 19.98 4.07 33.01
N TYR A 5 19.60 4.79 34.07
CA TYR A 5 18.29 5.43 34.15
C TYR A 5 18.10 6.47 33.03
N ALA A 6 19.14 7.25 32.70
CA ALA A 6 19.09 8.20 31.60
C ALA A 6 18.84 7.51 30.24
N TYR A 7 19.55 6.41 29.93
CA TYR A 7 19.31 5.64 28.70
C TYR A 7 17.92 5.01 28.65
N ALA A 8 17.44 4.46 29.77
CA ALA A 8 16.09 3.87 29.84
C ALA A 8 15.00 4.91 29.56
N VAL A 9 15.11 6.11 30.16
CA VAL A 9 14.17 7.21 29.91
C VAL A 9 14.26 7.70 28.48
N LEU A 10 15.47 7.83 27.91
CA LEU A 10 15.67 8.22 26.51
C LEU A 10 15.02 7.23 25.55
N MET A 11 15.25 5.92 25.72
CA MET A 11 14.64 4.88 24.88
C MET A 11 13.12 4.91 24.95
N PHE A 12 12.56 5.11 26.15
CA PHE A 12 11.12 5.26 26.33
C PHE A 12 10.58 6.48 25.60
N LEU A 13 11.22 7.65 25.76
CA LEU A 13 10.81 8.88 25.08
C LEU A 13 10.91 8.75 23.56
N THR A 14 11.99 8.16 23.03
CA THR A 14 12.14 7.96 21.59
C THR A 14 11.06 7.04 21.05
N ALA A 15 10.75 5.94 21.72
CA ALA A 15 9.70 5.01 21.30
C ALA A 15 8.30 5.65 21.38
N PHE A 16 8.05 6.44 22.42
CA PHE A 16 6.79 7.16 22.60
C PHE A 16 6.58 8.22 21.52
N ILE A 17 7.59 9.04 21.24
CA ILE A 17 7.57 10.06 20.18
C ILE A 17 7.41 9.37 18.82
N GLN A 18 8.15 8.29 18.56
CA GLN A 18 8.02 7.54 17.31
C GLN A 18 6.59 7.03 17.10
N SER A 19 5.96 6.47 18.14
CA SER A 19 4.57 6.01 18.09
C SER A 19 3.59 7.14 17.76
N LEU A 20 3.72 8.28 18.45
CA LEU A 20 2.89 9.46 18.20
C LEU A 20 3.06 9.98 16.76
N VAL A 21 4.30 10.15 16.31
CA VAL A 21 4.60 10.62 14.96
C VAL A 21 4.04 9.67 13.91
N LEU A 22 4.21 8.37 14.09
CA LEU A 22 3.69 7.36 13.18
C LEU A 22 2.15 7.40 13.11
N HIS A 23 1.48 7.53 14.26
CA HIS A 23 0.02 7.63 14.29
C HIS A 23 -0.48 8.92 13.62
N GLN A 24 0.18 10.05 13.86
CA GLN A 24 -0.12 11.31 13.18
C GLN A 24 0.10 11.23 11.68
N TYR A 25 1.18 10.57 11.26
CA TYR A 25 1.50 10.32 9.86
C TYR A 25 0.38 9.49 9.19
N PHE A 26 -0.01 8.35 9.76
CA PHE A 26 -1.11 7.53 9.24
C PHE A 26 -2.43 8.32 9.14
N ARG A 27 -2.73 9.13 10.16
CA ARG A 27 -3.93 9.96 10.17
C ARG A 27 -3.94 10.97 9.02
N LYS A 28 -2.84 11.72 8.84
CA LYS A 28 -2.69 12.67 7.73
C LYS A 28 -2.77 11.99 6.37
N GLN A 29 -2.11 10.85 6.22
CA GLN A 29 -2.08 10.11 4.97
C GLN A 29 -3.47 9.58 4.59
N THR A 30 -4.22 9.08 5.57
CA THR A 30 -5.61 8.63 5.38
C THR A 30 -6.52 9.77 4.98
N LEU A 31 -6.41 10.93 5.65
CA LEU A 31 -7.21 12.12 5.34
C LEU A 31 -6.97 12.60 3.90
N VAL A 32 -5.70 12.82 3.53
CA VAL A 32 -5.33 13.28 2.18
C VAL A 32 -5.79 12.29 1.12
N GLY A 33 -5.65 10.99 1.37
CA GLY A 33 -6.14 9.98 0.44
C GLY A 33 -7.67 10.00 0.29
N MET A 34 -8.41 10.19 1.39
CA MET A 34 -9.87 10.26 1.37
C MET A 34 -10.37 11.49 0.60
N ASP A 35 -9.71 12.63 0.81
CA ASP A 35 -10.00 13.88 0.10
C ASP A 35 -9.77 13.70 -1.40
N MET A 36 -8.64 13.11 -1.80
CA MET A 36 -8.37 12.81 -3.22
C MET A 36 -9.42 11.88 -3.84
N ARG A 37 -9.80 10.80 -3.13
CA ARG A 37 -10.84 9.88 -3.60
C ARG A 37 -12.15 10.62 -3.86
N THR A 38 -12.55 11.51 -2.95
CA THR A 38 -13.78 12.30 -3.05
C THR A 38 -13.73 13.31 -4.20
N VAL A 39 -12.59 13.99 -4.39
CA VAL A 39 -12.37 14.92 -5.51
C VAL A 39 -12.46 14.20 -6.86
N ILE A 40 -11.84 13.02 -6.99
CA ILE A 40 -11.89 12.23 -8.23
C ILE A 40 -13.32 11.79 -8.54
N ILE A 41 -14.03 11.22 -7.57
CA ILE A 41 -15.41 10.76 -7.76
C ILE A 41 -16.34 11.92 -8.13
N SER A 42 -16.24 13.06 -7.43
CA SER A 42 -17.06 14.24 -7.70
C SER A 42 -16.76 14.88 -9.07
N ALA A 43 -15.50 14.97 -9.47
CA ALA A 43 -15.10 15.49 -10.78
C ALA A 43 -15.63 14.62 -11.92
N VAL A 44 -15.56 13.29 -11.76
CA VAL A 44 -16.06 12.32 -12.73
C VAL A 44 -17.57 12.35 -12.81
N TYR A 45 -18.27 12.40 -11.68
CA TYR A 45 -19.72 12.52 -11.63
C TYR A 45 -20.19 13.79 -12.35
N ARG A 46 -19.52 14.93 -12.13
CA ARG A 46 -19.82 16.18 -12.83
C ARG A 46 -19.54 16.11 -14.33
N LYS A 47 -18.50 15.38 -14.75
CA LYS A 47 -18.16 15.16 -16.16
C LYS A 47 -19.15 14.21 -16.85
N SER A 48 -19.60 13.16 -16.16
CA SER A 48 -20.56 12.18 -16.71
C SER A 48 -21.94 12.80 -16.91
N LEU A 49 -22.35 13.72 -16.04
CA LEU A 49 -23.59 14.50 -16.20
C LEU A 49 -23.52 15.52 -17.36
N ARG A 50 -22.33 15.99 -17.73
CA ARG A 50 -22.12 16.92 -18.86
C ARG A 50 -21.89 16.22 -20.20
N LEU A 51 -21.71 14.89 -20.23
CA LEU A 51 -21.49 14.15 -21.46
C LEU A 51 -22.82 13.96 -22.21
N SER A 52 -22.86 14.39 -23.47
CA SER A 52 -24.03 14.26 -24.37
C SER A 52 -24.41 12.79 -24.61
N ALA A 53 -25.69 12.53 -24.84
CA ALA A 53 -26.26 11.21 -25.13
C ALA A 53 -25.54 10.46 -26.28
N ALA A 54 -24.96 11.18 -27.25
CA ALA A 54 -24.18 10.60 -28.35
C ALA A 54 -22.84 9.97 -27.91
N ALA A 55 -22.22 10.48 -26.84
CA ALA A 55 -21.00 9.90 -26.26
C ALA A 55 -21.31 8.73 -25.29
N ARG A 56 -22.60 8.46 -25.02
CA ARG A 56 -23.10 7.46 -24.08
C ARG A 56 -23.35 6.07 -24.71
N CYS A 57 -22.99 5.89 -25.98
CA CYS A 57 -23.45 4.81 -26.84
C CYS A 57 -22.90 3.40 -26.53
N GLY A 58 -22.43 3.14 -25.31
CA GLY A 58 -21.92 1.82 -24.90
C GLY A 58 -21.76 1.57 -23.40
N SER A 59 -21.99 2.56 -22.53
CA SER A 59 -21.91 2.36 -21.08
C SER A 59 -22.88 3.29 -20.35
N THR A 60 -23.63 2.75 -19.40
CA THR A 60 -24.55 3.57 -18.59
C THR A 60 -23.76 4.50 -17.67
N THR A 61 -24.33 5.67 -17.34
CA THR A 61 -23.73 6.61 -16.37
C THR A 61 -23.40 5.90 -15.04
N GLY A 62 -24.22 4.92 -14.64
CA GLY A 62 -24.01 4.09 -13.46
C GLY A 62 -22.78 3.16 -13.56
N GLU A 63 -22.59 2.47 -14.69
CA GLU A 63 -21.41 1.63 -14.92
C GLU A 63 -20.10 2.42 -14.91
N ILE A 64 -20.09 3.59 -15.56
CA ILE A 64 -18.91 4.48 -15.58
C ILE A 64 -18.56 4.90 -14.14
N THR A 65 -19.55 5.29 -13.33
CA THR A 65 -19.31 5.67 -11.93
C THR A 65 -18.88 4.48 -11.05
N ASN A 66 -19.38 3.27 -11.33
CA ASN A 66 -19.01 2.07 -10.57
C ASN A 66 -17.57 1.62 -10.87
N LEU A 67 -17.20 1.54 -12.14
CA LEU A 67 -15.82 1.25 -12.56
C LEU A 67 -14.86 2.29 -11.99
N MET A 68 -15.21 3.57 -12.05
CA MET A 68 -14.38 4.65 -11.51
C MET A 68 -14.30 4.63 -9.98
N SER A 69 -15.32 4.14 -9.26
CA SER A 69 -15.27 3.95 -7.81
C SER A 69 -14.23 2.90 -7.42
N ILE A 70 -14.13 1.81 -8.19
CA ILE A 70 -13.12 0.75 -8.01
C ILE A 70 -11.72 1.29 -8.31
N ASP A 71 -11.56 2.07 -9.39
CA ASP A 71 -10.28 2.66 -9.74
C ASP A 71 -9.84 3.73 -8.74
N ALA A 72 -10.75 4.61 -8.30
CA ALA A 72 -10.48 5.60 -7.26
C ALA A 72 -10.05 4.93 -5.94
N GLN A 73 -10.64 3.79 -5.60
CA GLN A 73 -10.23 3.00 -4.44
C GLN A 73 -8.81 2.42 -4.60
N ARG A 74 -8.45 1.94 -5.80
CA ARG A 74 -7.07 1.51 -6.10
C ARG A 74 -6.09 2.66 -6.01
N PHE A 75 -6.43 3.82 -6.57
CA PHE A 75 -5.60 5.03 -6.47
C PHE A 75 -5.38 5.44 -5.02
N PHE A 76 -6.43 5.48 -4.20
CA PHE A 76 -6.31 5.73 -2.76
C PHE A 76 -5.27 4.80 -2.11
N MET A 77 -5.37 3.49 -2.35
CA MET A 77 -4.39 2.52 -1.82
C MET A 77 -2.98 2.79 -2.34
N LEU A 78 -2.80 3.16 -3.60
CA LEU A 78 -1.49 3.51 -4.16
C LEU A 78 -0.90 4.76 -3.49
N MET A 79 -1.70 5.79 -3.25
CA MET A 79 -1.27 7.01 -2.56
C MET A 79 -0.87 6.73 -1.11
N LEU A 80 -1.55 5.79 -0.45
CA LEU A 80 -1.15 5.33 0.88
C LEU A 80 0.19 4.53 0.86
N ASN A 81 0.59 3.96 -0.27
CA ASN A 81 1.82 3.16 -0.35
C ASN A 81 2.98 3.88 -1.02
N ILE A 82 2.75 5.00 -1.70
CA ILE A 82 3.79 5.73 -2.44
C ILE A 82 4.93 6.19 -1.52
N HIS A 83 4.60 6.57 -0.28
CA HIS A 83 5.60 6.99 0.69
C HIS A 83 6.51 5.84 1.13
N VAL A 84 5.94 4.63 1.27
CA VAL A 84 6.70 3.43 1.60
C VAL A 84 7.65 3.03 0.46
N LEU A 85 7.24 3.27 -0.79
CA LEU A 85 8.03 2.90 -1.98
C LEU A 85 9.41 3.56 -2.00
N TRP A 86 9.52 4.84 -1.62
CA TRP A 86 10.79 5.55 -1.57
C TRP A 86 11.45 5.50 -0.19
N SER A 87 10.67 5.37 0.89
CA SER A 87 11.24 5.30 2.25
C SER A 87 11.90 3.95 2.54
N ALA A 88 11.36 2.85 2.00
CA ALA A 88 11.89 1.51 2.27
C ALA A 88 13.34 1.32 1.76
N PRO A 89 13.72 1.73 0.53
CA PRO A 89 15.11 1.69 0.08
C PRO A 89 16.04 2.53 0.95
N LEU A 90 15.61 3.71 1.38
CA LEU A 90 16.39 4.58 2.26
C LEU A 90 16.62 3.91 3.61
N GLN A 91 15.57 3.33 4.21
CA GLN A 91 15.67 2.61 5.47
C GLN A 91 16.62 1.41 5.40
N VAL A 92 16.54 0.61 4.32
CA VAL A 92 17.46 -0.51 4.11
C VAL A 92 18.90 -0.03 3.94
N THR A 93 19.11 1.06 3.21
CA THR A 93 20.45 1.63 2.99
C THR A 93 21.08 2.10 4.31
N VAL A 94 20.33 2.84 5.12
CA VAL A 94 20.80 3.30 6.44
C VAL A 94 21.06 2.12 7.37
N ALA A 95 20.21 1.10 7.36
CA ALA A 95 20.42 -0.11 8.15
C ALA A 95 21.72 -0.83 7.75
N ILE A 96 21.95 -1.06 6.45
CA ILE A 96 23.18 -1.70 5.96
C ILE A 96 24.41 -0.87 6.32
N TYR A 97 24.35 0.46 6.21
CA TYR A 97 25.44 1.35 6.59
C TYR A 97 25.83 1.20 8.08
N LEU A 98 24.84 1.24 8.98
CA LEU A 98 25.08 1.07 10.42
C LEU A 98 25.62 -0.34 10.74
N LEU A 99 25.09 -1.37 10.08
CA LEU A 99 25.59 -2.74 10.26
C LEU A 99 27.03 -2.89 9.76
N TRP A 100 27.39 -2.21 8.67
CA TRP A 100 28.74 -2.25 8.12
C TRP A 100 29.77 -1.66 9.08
N GLU A 101 29.40 -0.61 9.81
CA GLU A 101 30.27 0.01 10.81
C GLU A 101 30.55 -0.93 12.00
N GLU A 102 29.55 -1.70 12.43
CA GLU A 102 29.68 -2.61 13.58
C GLU A 102 30.31 -3.98 13.22
N LEU A 103 29.98 -4.56 12.07
CA LEU A 103 30.36 -5.94 11.69
C LEU A 103 31.33 -6.03 10.49
N GLY A 104 31.57 -4.93 9.77
CA GLY A 104 32.44 -4.91 8.60
C GLY A 104 31.92 -5.80 7.45
N PRO A 105 32.81 -6.52 6.73
CA PRO A 105 32.45 -7.30 5.52
C PRO A 105 31.43 -8.42 5.76
N SER A 106 31.26 -8.88 7.00
CA SER A 106 30.34 -9.97 7.37
C SER A 106 28.88 -9.67 7.00
N VAL A 107 28.51 -8.39 6.89
CA VAL A 107 27.16 -7.94 6.50
C VAL A 107 26.76 -8.40 5.10
N LEU A 108 27.72 -8.66 4.21
CA LEU A 108 27.46 -9.12 2.84
C LEU A 108 26.68 -10.44 2.79
N ALA A 109 26.91 -11.35 3.74
CA ALA A 109 26.16 -12.61 3.82
C ALA A 109 24.67 -12.36 4.10
N GLY A 110 24.37 -11.44 5.03
CA GLY A 110 23.00 -11.04 5.35
C GLY A 110 22.29 -10.34 4.19
N VAL A 111 22.98 -9.42 3.50
CA VAL A 111 22.46 -8.74 2.31
C VAL A 111 22.18 -9.73 1.18
N THR A 112 23.07 -10.69 0.97
CA THR A 112 22.87 -11.75 -0.04
C THR A 112 21.60 -12.55 0.24
N LEU A 113 21.36 -12.93 1.50
CA LEU A 113 20.12 -13.62 1.88
C LEU A 113 18.87 -12.76 1.64
N LEU A 114 18.92 -11.46 1.98
CA LEU A 114 17.82 -10.53 1.70
C LEU A 114 17.53 -10.42 0.20
N LEU A 115 18.57 -10.36 -0.64
CA LEU A 115 18.42 -10.33 -2.10
C LEU A 115 17.81 -11.62 -2.65
N ILE A 116 18.13 -12.79 -2.08
CA ILE A 116 17.51 -14.08 -2.43
C ILE A 116 16.03 -14.14 -1.99
N MET A 117 15.65 -13.46 -0.91
CA MET A 117 14.25 -13.40 -0.47
C MET A 117 13.36 -12.58 -1.41
N ILE A 118 13.90 -11.60 -2.14
CA ILE A 118 13.14 -10.81 -3.12
C ILE A 118 12.49 -11.68 -4.21
N PRO A 119 13.22 -12.51 -4.99
CA PRO A 119 12.62 -13.36 -6.02
C PRO A 119 11.67 -14.42 -5.44
N ILE A 120 11.96 -14.94 -4.24
CA ILE A 120 11.07 -15.87 -3.54
C ILE A 120 9.72 -15.18 -3.26
N ASN A 121 9.75 -13.98 -2.68
CA ASN A 121 8.54 -13.18 -2.41
C ASN A 121 7.78 -12.86 -3.70
N ILE A 122 8.46 -12.56 -4.81
CA ILE A 122 7.82 -12.33 -6.11
C ILE A 122 7.13 -13.62 -6.61
N MET A 123 7.79 -14.78 -6.54
CA MET A 123 7.20 -16.05 -6.95
C MET A 123 5.96 -16.40 -6.12
N VAL A 124 6.03 -16.22 -4.80
CA VAL A 124 4.90 -16.42 -3.88
C VAL A 124 3.76 -15.47 -4.25
N ALA A 125 4.04 -14.17 -4.43
CA ALA A 125 3.03 -13.18 -4.81
C ALA A 125 2.35 -13.52 -6.15
N LYS A 126 3.11 -14.00 -7.14
CA LYS A 126 2.54 -14.44 -8.44
C LYS A 126 1.61 -15.63 -8.26
N LYS A 127 1.99 -16.63 -7.44
CA LYS A 127 1.13 -17.77 -7.12
C LYS A 127 -0.13 -17.35 -6.37
N SER A 128 -0.01 -16.46 -5.37
CA SER A 128 -1.16 -15.92 -4.63
C SER A 128 -2.15 -15.20 -5.55
N LYS A 129 -1.68 -14.40 -6.51
CA LYS A 129 -2.55 -13.76 -7.50
C LYS A 129 -3.24 -14.78 -8.42
N ALA A 130 -2.53 -15.81 -8.88
CA ALA A 130 -3.11 -16.86 -9.70
C ALA A 130 -4.23 -17.61 -8.95
N LEU A 131 -3.99 -17.96 -7.67
CA LEU A 131 -4.99 -18.58 -6.79
C LEU A 131 -6.21 -17.67 -6.58
N GLN A 132 -6.01 -16.36 -6.42
CA GLN A 132 -7.11 -15.40 -6.27
C GLN A 132 -8.03 -15.36 -7.49
N VAL A 133 -7.47 -15.44 -8.70
CA VAL A 133 -8.25 -15.49 -9.96
C VAL A 133 -9.05 -16.79 -10.05
N VAL A 134 -8.44 -17.93 -9.73
CA VAL A 134 -9.13 -19.23 -9.73
C VAL A 134 -10.27 -19.24 -8.71
N CYS A 135 -10.03 -18.76 -7.49
CA CYS A 135 -11.04 -18.63 -6.44
C CYS A 135 -12.23 -17.76 -6.89
N PHE A 136 -11.96 -16.62 -7.53
CA PHE A 136 -13.00 -15.74 -8.09
C PHE A 136 -13.82 -16.44 -9.17
N SER A 137 -13.16 -17.18 -10.08
CA SER A 137 -13.84 -17.97 -11.12
C SER A 137 -14.74 -19.04 -10.50
N LEU A 138 -14.27 -19.78 -9.50
CA LEU A 138 -15.04 -20.84 -8.85
C LEU A 138 -16.29 -20.28 -8.15
N SER A 139 -16.13 -19.17 -7.42
CA SER A 139 -17.25 -18.47 -6.77
C SER A 139 -18.32 -18.03 -7.79
N SER A 140 -17.90 -17.54 -8.96
CA SER A 140 -18.82 -17.13 -10.02
C SER A 140 -19.59 -18.30 -10.64
N VAL A 141 -19.00 -19.50 -10.69
CA VAL A 141 -19.64 -20.72 -11.21
C VAL A 141 -20.62 -21.32 -10.20
N LEU A 142 -20.23 -21.36 -8.92
CA LEU A 142 -21.10 -21.82 -7.82
C LEU A 142 -22.40 -21.00 -7.72
N HIS A 143 -22.30 -19.68 -7.89
CA HIS A 143 -23.48 -18.80 -7.88
C HIS A 143 -24.40 -19.07 -9.08
N ARG A 144 -23.86 -19.40 -10.26
CA ARG A 144 -24.65 -19.78 -11.45
C ARG A 144 -25.36 -21.12 -11.28
N LEU A 145 -24.73 -22.08 -10.60
CA LEU A 145 -25.31 -23.40 -10.33
C LEU A 145 -26.39 -23.37 -9.24
N GLY A 146 -26.29 -22.47 -8.26
CA GLY A 146 -27.32 -22.30 -7.22
C GLY A 146 -28.55 -21.50 -7.67
N SER A 147 -28.52 -20.91 -8.87
CA SER A 147 -29.65 -20.19 -9.48
C SER A 147 -30.42 -21.02 -10.52
N MET A 148 -30.03 -22.28 -10.74
CA MET A 148 -30.73 -23.27 -11.57
C MET A 148 -31.46 -24.27 -10.67
#